data_AF-A0A6L4YQ14-F1
#
_entry.id   AF-A0A6L4YQ14-F1
#
_cell.length_a   1.000
_cell.length_b   1.000
_cell.length_c   1.000
_cell.angle_alpha   90.00
_cell.angle_beta   90.00
_cell.angle_gamma   90.00
#
_symmetry.space_group_name_H-M   'P 1'
#
loop_
_entity.id
_entity.type
_entity.pdbx_description
1 polymer ?
#
loop_
_entity_poly.entity_id
_entity_poly.type
_entity_poly.pdbx_seq_one_letter_code
_entity_poly.pdbx_strand_id
1 'polypeptide(L)'
;MQSQLAQNIVLSWLAGSRIIELKTVQVNDELKIPRPCIDATNVGYNVEWSQELKLSQSIEEYVAGSMLIEILRQADIPAGSKTFAGDTIYDMSVGYDLAGIRSPQVRDWMEKMRDASDIIEKLRAQIPPEFAHFRDINFNPRISNSITLSTFHGCPANEIERIVEFLLDELNIHTIIKMNPTLLGKETVEYLLYDVLGYHEVKVTKEAFDKDLQFDQALDICHRLGVLAARKGKKLGVKFSNTLVIRNHRSFFSDQDMYLSGAPLHVITLNLLKKFREAVGPDLPISFSAGVEQANFPDCVSQGFVPVTTCTDLLRPGGYGRLPGVRIILMIL
;
A
#
# COMPACT_ATOMS: atom_id res chain seq x y z
N MET A 1 -8.24 -7.13 -8.29
CA MET A 1 -7.67 -6.11 -7.38
C MET A 1 -7.04 -4.94 -8.12
N GLN A 2 -6.95 -3.75 -7.51
CA GLN A 2 -6.62 -2.47 -8.18
C GLN A 2 -5.13 -2.18 -8.48
N SER A 3 -4.17 -2.84 -7.83
CA SER A 3 -2.73 -2.56 -8.05
C SER A 3 -1.94 -3.81 -8.42
N GLN A 4 -2.60 -4.77 -9.07
CA GLN A 4 -1.99 -6.03 -9.53
C GLN A 4 -1.75 -6.10 -11.03
N LEU A 5 -2.64 -5.51 -11.83
CA LEU A 5 -2.66 -5.68 -13.28
C LEU A 5 -2.19 -4.40 -13.97
N ALA A 6 -1.47 -4.53 -15.08
CA ALA A 6 -0.91 -3.42 -15.85
C ALA A 6 -1.99 -2.39 -16.22
N GLN A 7 -3.16 -2.85 -16.69
CA GLN A 7 -4.26 -1.94 -17.02
C GLN A 7 -4.77 -1.15 -15.82
N ASN A 8 -4.77 -1.75 -14.63
CA ASN A 8 -5.25 -1.09 -13.42
C ASN A 8 -4.26 -0.03 -12.91
N ILE A 9 -2.95 -0.32 -13.05
CA ILE A 9 -1.87 0.63 -12.79
C ILE A 9 -1.97 1.83 -13.75
N VAL A 10 -2.13 1.56 -15.05
CA VAL A 10 -2.28 2.59 -16.09
C VAL A 10 -3.53 3.44 -15.86
N LEU A 11 -4.68 2.82 -15.57
CA LEU A 11 -5.92 3.54 -15.28
C LEU A 11 -5.81 4.41 -14.03
N SER A 12 -5.14 3.94 -12.99
CA SER A 12 -4.85 4.74 -11.80
C SER A 12 -4.01 5.98 -12.15
N TRP A 13 -2.98 5.81 -12.97
CA TRP A 13 -2.10 6.91 -13.38
C TRP A 13 -2.80 7.94 -14.28
N LEU A 14 -3.59 7.47 -15.26
CA LEU A 14 -4.42 8.31 -16.12
C LEU A 14 -5.45 9.12 -15.32
N ALA A 15 -5.96 8.53 -14.24
CA ALA A 15 -6.89 9.17 -13.32
C ALA A 15 -6.21 10.12 -12.30
N GLY A 16 -4.88 10.30 -12.38
CA GLY A 16 -4.14 11.30 -11.61
C GLY A 16 -3.24 10.74 -10.50
N SER A 17 -3.25 9.43 -10.25
CA SER A 17 -2.33 8.84 -9.26
C SER A 17 -0.88 8.97 -9.71
N ARG A 18 0.01 9.29 -8.76
CA ARG A 18 1.47 9.36 -8.99
C ARG A 18 2.26 8.40 -8.11
N ILE A 19 1.60 7.75 -7.16
CA ILE A 19 2.16 6.68 -6.37
C ILE A 19 1.24 5.48 -6.43
N ILE A 20 1.82 4.32 -6.73
CA ILE A 20 1.14 3.05 -6.82
C ILE A 20 1.80 2.11 -5.80
N GLU A 21 1.11 1.84 -4.69
CA GLU A 21 1.48 0.73 -3.80
C GLU A 21 1.06 -0.57 -4.48
N LEU A 22 2.06 -1.34 -4.90
CA LEU A 22 1.87 -2.63 -5.54
C LEU A 22 1.30 -3.62 -4.52
N LYS A 23 0.59 -4.64 -4.99
CA LYS A 23 0.01 -5.61 -4.07
C LYS A 23 1.12 -6.33 -3.29
N THR A 24 0.88 -6.50 -1.99
CA THR A 24 1.74 -7.28 -1.09
C THR A 24 2.00 -8.68 -1.65
N VAL A 25 3.27 -9.01 -1.88
CA VAL A 25 3.72 -10.33 -2.30
C VAL A 25 4.17 -11.18 -1.11
N GLN A 26 4.18 -12.50 -1.29
CA GLN A 26 4.62 -13.45 -0.27
C GLN A 26 5.18 -14.73 -0.90
N VAL A 27 5.74 -15.60 -0.07
CA VAL A 27 6.28 -16.90 -0.50
C VAL A 27 5.21 -17.82 -1.08
N ASN A 28 4.01 -17.86 -0.48
CA ASN A 28 2.88 -18.63 -1.00
C ASN A 28 2.07 -17.82 -2.03
N ASP A 29 2.33 -18.06 -3.31
CA ASP A 29 1.68 -17.37 -4.42
C ASP A 29 0.59 -18.22 -5.12
N GLU A 30 0.15 -19.30 -4.47
CA GLU A 30 -0.95 -20.18 -4.93
C GLU A 30 -2.11 -20.22 -3.93
N LEU A 31 -2.50 -19.04 -3.43
CA LEU A 31 -3.58 -18.90 -2.45
C LEU A 31 -4.94 -19.33 -3.02
N LYS A 32 -5.70 -20.06 -2.21
CA LYS A 32 -7.12 -20.34 -2.46
C LYS A 32 -7.95 -19.33 -1.70
N ILE A 33 -8.48 -18.34 -2.43
CA ILE A 33 -9.27 -17.26 -1.85
C ILE A 33 -10.77 -17.60 -1.96
N PRO A 34 -11.55 -17.55 -0.86
CA PRO A 34 -12.99 -17.76 -0.91
C PRO A 34 -13.66 -16.67 -1.75
N ARG A 35 -14.74 -16.98 -2.46
CA ARG A 35 -15.48 -15.99 -3.26
C ARG A 35 -16.97 -16.02 -2.89
N PRO A 36 -17.60 -14.86 -2.66
CA PRO A 36 -17.02 -13.50 -2.66
C PRO A 36 -16.04 -13.26 -1.50
N CYS A 37 -14.99 -12.47 -1.72
CA CYS A 37 -13.99 -12.12 -0.68
C CYS A 37 -13.98 -10.64 -0.28
N ILE A 38 -14.70 -9.78 -1.01
CA ILE A 38 -14.73 -8.32 -0.81
C ILE A 38 -16.18 -7.85 -0.90
N ASP A 39 -16.58 -6.99 0.04
CA ASP A 39 -17.83 -6.22 0.05
C ASP A 39 -17.45 -4.75 0.26
N ALA A 40 -17.50 -3.95 -0.82
CA ALA A 40 -17.13 -2.53 -0.82
C ALA A 40 -18.36 -1.63 -0.99
N THR A 41 -19.36 -1.80 -0.12
CA THR A 41 -20.56 -0.96 -0.10
C THR A 41 -20.30 0.36 0.64
N ASN A 42 -20.98 0.63 1.76
CA ASN A 42 -20.73 1.83 2.56
C ASN A 42 -19.42 1.70 3.34
N VAL A 43 -19.27 0.60 4.09
CA VAL A 43 -18.02 0.19 4.72
C VAL A 43 -17.39 -0.88 3.84
N GLY A 44 -16.07 -0.87 3.72
CA GLY A 44 -15.35 -1.92 3.00
C GLY A 44 -15.03 -3.08 3.93
N TYR A 45 -15.35 -4.30 3.52
CA TYR A 45 -15.00 -5.53 4.21
C TYR A 45 -14.28 -6.47 3.26
N ASN A 46 -13.22 -7.12 3.72
CA ASN A 46 -12.63 -8.24 3.00
C ASN A 46 -12.30 -9.41 3.93
N VAL A 47 -12.24 -10.60 3.34
CA VAL A 47 -11.70 -11.83 3.96
C VAL A 47 -10.53 -12.40 3.13
N GLU A 48 -10.20 -11.76 2.01
CA GLU A 48 -9.01 -12.12 1.24
C GLU A 48 -7.70 -11.70 1.90
N TRP A 49 -6.65 -12.43 1.54
CA TRP A 49 -5.27 -12.18 1.92
C TRP A 49 -4.41 -12.09 0.66
N SER A 50 -3.57 -11.06 0.57
CA SER A 50 -2.46 -10.98 -0.39
C SER A 50 -2.84 -11.11 -1.88
N GLN A 51 -1.85 -11.46 -2.71
CA GLN A 51 -1.85 -11.42 -4.16
C GLN A 51 -2.53 -12.63 -4.80
N GLU A 52 -3.27 -12.41 -5.90
CA GLU A 52 -3.90 -13.48 -6.70
C GLU A 52 -2.98 -14.04 -7.79
N LEU A 53 -2.02 -13.23 -8.26
CA LEU A 53 -1.03 -13.61 -9.25
C LEU A 53 0.15 -14.34 -8.63
N LYS A 54 0.77 -15.24 -9.40
CA LYS A 54 2.11 -15.76 -9.09
C LYS A 54 3.14 -14.64 -9.05
N LEU A 55 4.24 -14.84 -8.33
CA LEU A 55 5.35 -13.88 -8.28
C LEU A 55 5.84 -13.53 -9.70
N SER A 56 6.05 -14.55 -10.54
CA SER A 56 6.47 -14.38 -11.93
C SER A 56 5.46 -13.65 -12.81
N GLN A 57 4.15 -13.79 -12.54
CA GLN A 57 3.10 -13.08 -13.27
C GLN A 57 3.02 -11.63 -12.84
N SER A 58 3.05 -11.38 -11.53
CA SER A 58 2.92 -10.03 -10.99
C SER A 58 4.04 -9.10 -11.44
N ILE A 59 5.28 -9.59 -11.50
CA ILE A 59 6.38 -8.76 -11.96
C ILE A 59 6.24 -8.36 -13.43
N GLU A 60 5.75 -9.26 -14.29
CA GLU A 60 5.48 -8.92 -15.69
C GLU A 60 4.39 -7.84 -15.80
N GLU A 61 3.31 -7.93 -15.00
CA GLU A 61 2.26 -6.92 -14.95
C GLU A 61 2.78 -5.56 -14.45
N TYR A 62 3.65 -5.54 -13.44
CA TYR A 62 4.23 -4.31 -12.89
C TYR A 62 5.19 -3.64 -13.88
N VAL A 63 6.06 -4.41 -14.53
CA VAL A 63 6.96 -3.90 -15.58
C VAL A 63 6.13 -3.43 -16.78
N ALA A 64 5.14 -4.21 -17.24
CA ALA A 64 4.25 -3.80 -18.33
C ALA A 64 3.51 -2.50 -18.00
N GLY A 65 2.95 -2.35 -16.80
CA GLY A 65 2.30 -1.12 -16.36
C GLY A 65 3.25 0.08 -16.37
N SER A 66 4.51 -0.10 -15.98
CA SER A 66 5.53 0.96 -16.04
C SER A 66 5.90 1.35 -17.47
N MET A 67 6.07 0.37 -18.36
CA MET A 67 6.38 0.60 -19.77
C MET A 67 5.21 1.31 -20.46
N LEU A 68 3.97 0.88 -20.20
CA LEU A 68 2.78 1.51 -20.75
C LEU A 68 2.64 2.97 -20.31
N ILE A 69 2.92 3.28 -19.04
CA ILE A 69 2.92 4.67 -18.56
C ILE A 69 3.96 5.52 -19.30
N GLU A 70 5.17 5.00 -19.52
CA GLU A 70 6.21 5.72 -20.27
C GLU A 70 5.85 5.90 -21.76
N ILE A 71 5.25 4.88 -22.39
CA ILE A 71 4.68 4.98 -23.74
C ILE A 71 3.62 6.09 -23.81
N LEU A 72 2.69 6.13 -22.85
CA LEU A 72 1.64 7.14 -22.80
C LEU A 72 2.18 8.57 -22.61
N ARG A 73 3.26 8.72 -21.84
CA ARG A 73 3.98 10.00 -21.71
C ARG A 73 4.61 10.43 -23.03
N GLN A 74 5.28 9.53 -23.74
CA GLN A 74 5.90 9.81 -25.04
C GLN A 74 4.87 10.10 -26.13
N ALA A 75 3.68 9.48 -26.06
CA ALA A 75 2.57 9.70 -26.97
C ALA A 75 1.83 11.04 -26.73
N ASP A 76 2.26 11.85 -25.76
CA ASP A 76 1.62 13.11 -25.34
C ASP A 76 0.12 12.93 -25.01
N ILE A 77 -0.27 11.76 -24.48
CA ILE A 77 -1.63 11.51 -24.03
C ILE A 77 -1.81 12.21 -22.67
N PRO A 78 -2.68 13.23 -22.54
CA PRO A 78 -2.78 13.99 -21.30
C PRO A 78 -3.33 13.10 -20.17
N ALA A 79 -2.48 12.77 -19.19
CA ALA A 79 -2.90 12.14 -17.93
C ALA A 79 -3.56 13.18 -16.99
N GLY A 80 -4.63 13.79 -17.47
CA GLY A 80 -5.45 14.77 -16.75
C GLY A 80 -4.84 16.18 -16.60
N SER A 81 -3.57 16.42 -16.95
CA SER A 81 -2.96 17.75 -16.96
C SER A 81 -1.83 17.87 -17.97
N LYS A 82 -1.75 19.01 -18.66
CA LYS A 82 -0.62 19.40 -19.54
C LYS A 82 0.64 19.74 -18.75
N THR A 83 0.53 19.97 -17.45
CA THR A 83 1.68 20.18 -16.55
C THR A 83 1.88 18.91 -15.73
N PHE A 84 2.73 18.03 -16.24
CA PHE A 84 3.09 16.79 -15.58
C PHE A 84 3.92 17.09 -14.32
N ALA A 85 3.31 16.98 -13.14
CA ALA A 85 3.98 17.21 -11.86
C ALA A 85 4.59 15.89 -11.34
N GLY A 86 5.83 15.60 -11.76
CA GLY A 86 6.70 14.61 -11.11
C GLY A 86 6.61 13.16 -11.62
N ASP A 87 7.60 12.37 -11.22
CA ASP A 87 7.73 10.96 -11.57
C ASP A 87 6.60 10.09 -10.99
N THR A 88 6.41 8.91 -11.58
CA THR A 88 5.50 7.89 -11.03
C THR A 88 6.32 7.01 -10.09
N ILE A 89 5.87 6.87 -8.86
CA ILE A 89 6.50 6.03 -7.84
C ILE A 89 5.75 4.70 -7.78
N TYR A 90 6.48 3.60 -7.96
CA TYR A 90 6.00 2.26 -7.67
C TYR A 90 6.60 1.82 -6.34
N ASP A 91 5.76 1.58 -5.36
CA ASP A 91 6.19 1.11 -4.04
C ASP A 91 5.94 -0.40 -3.94
N MET A 92 7.00 -1.18 -3.78
CA MET A 92 6.85 -2.62 -3.56
C MET A 92 6.13 -2.86 -2.24
N SER A 93 5.45 -3.99 -2.12
CA SER A 93 4.87 -4.41 -0.85
C SER A 93 5.18 -5.87 -0.58
N VAL A 94 5.66 -6.17 0.62
CA VAL A 94 5.97 -7.52 1.12
C VAL A 94 5.42 -7.71 2.52
N GLY A 95 5.30 -8.94 2.98
CA GLY A 95 5.09 -9.22 4.40
C GLY A 95 5.09 -10.71 4.72
N TYR A 96 4.30 -11.08 5.72
CA TYR A 96 4.16 -12.40 6.35
C TYR A 96 5.23 -12.68 7.40
N ASP A 97 6.38 -13.20 6.99
CA ASP A 97 7.49 -13.48 7.90
C ASP A 97 8.85 -13.28 7.19
N LEU A 98 9.91 -13.15 7.98
CA LEU A 98 11.27 -12.97 7.47
C LEU A 98 11.74 -14.17 6.66
N ALA A 99 11.33 -15.38 7.04
CA ALA A 99 11.73 -16.60 6.36
C ALA A 99 11.24 -16.62 4.90
N GLY A 100 9.97 -16.26 4.69
CA GLY A 100 9.34 -16.11 3.39
C GLY A 100 9.93 -14.95 2.59
N ILE A 101 10.17 -13.80 3.22
CA ILE A 101 10.79 -12.63 2.57
C ILE A 101 12.23 -12.94 2.13
N ARG A 102 12.98 -13.75 2.89
CA ARG A 102 14.34 -14.19 2.54
C ARG A 102 14.38 -15.33 1.54
N SER A 103 13.24 -15.94 1.21
CA SER A 103 13.19 -17.06 0.28
C SER A 103 13.77 -16.67 -1.09
N PRO A 104 14.40 -17.61 -1.82
CA PRO A 104 14.99 -17.31 -3.13
C PRO A 104 14.01 -16.65 -4.11
N GLN A 105 12.75 -17.11 -4.13
CA GLN A 105 11.72 -16.60 -5.04
C GLN A 105 11.27 -15.17 -4.72
N VAL A 106 11.09 -14.80 -3.44
CA VAL A 106 10.71 -13.44 -3.06
C VAL A 106 11.91 -12.48 -3.23
N ARG A 107 13.13 -12.94 -2.93
CA ARG A 107 14.35 -12.17 -3.19
C ARG A 107 14.56 -11.90 -4.68
N ASP A 108 14.43 -12.93 -5.52
CA ASP A 108 14.51 -12.79 -6.98
C ASP A 108 13.46 -11.79 -7.51
N TRP A 109 12.23 -11.85 -6.98
CA TRP A 109 11.19 -10.89 -7.33
C TRP A 109 11.58 -9.45 -6.96
N MET A 110 12.12 -9.21 -5.74
CA MET A 110 12.57 -7.88 -5.31
C MET A 110 13.77 -7.36 -6.12
N GLU A 111 14.73 -8.22 -6.47
CA GLU A 111 15.88 -7.83 -7.30
C GLU A 111 15.44 -7.47 -8.72
N LYS A 112 14.53 -8.23 -9.33
CA LYS A 112 13.99 -7.91 -10.66
C LYS A 112 13.13 -6.65 -10.68
N MET A 113 12.50 -6.27 -9.57
CA MET A 113 11.83 -4.96 -9.44
C MET A 113 12.84 -3.80 -9.35
N ARG A 114 14.07 -4.07 -8.89
CA ARG A 114 15.17 -3.11 -8.85
C ARG A 114 15.96 -3.07 -10.16
N ASP A 115 15.93 -4.14 -10.94
CA ASP A 115 16.46 -4.20 -12.31
C ASP A 115 15.60 -5.13 -13.19
N ALA A 116 14.69 -4.51 -13.94
CA ALA A 116 13.74 -5.19 -14.81
C ALA A 116 14.23 -5.30 -16.26
N SER A 117 15.52 -5.09 -16.54
CA SER A 117 16.06 -5.01 -17.91
C SER A 117 15.63 -6.20 -18.78
N ASP A 118 15.75 -7.43 -18.29
CA ASP A 118 15.39 -8.64 -19.03
C ASP A 118 13.88 -8.70 -19.35
N ILE A 119 13.04 -8.28 -18.39
CA ILE A 119 11.58 -8.27 -18.55
C ILE A 119 11.16 -7.16 -19.51
N ILE A 120 11.81 -6.00 -19.45
CA ILE A 120 11.60 -4.90 -20.40
C ILE A 120 11.91 -5.37 -21.81
N GLU A 121 13.04 -6.03 -22.06
CA GLU A 121 13.37 -6.51 -23.41
C GLU A 121 12.39 -7.59 -23.90
N LYS A 122 11.97 -8.50 -23.01
CA LYS A 122 10.92 -9.49 -23.30
C LYS A 122 9.60 -8.81 -23.72
N LEU A 123 9.18 -7.76 -23.02
CA LEU A 123 7.92 -7.06 -23.28
C LEU A 123 8.04 -6.10 -24.46
N ARG A 124 9.20 -5.47 -24.68
CA ARG A 124 9.51 -4.60 -25.82
C ARG A 124 9.31 -5.34 -27.14
N ALA A 125 9.73 -6.60 -27.21
CA ALA A 125 9.54 -7.45 -28.38
C ALA A 125 8.06 -7.74 -28.69
N GLN A 126 7.16 -7.59 -27.72
CA GLN A 126 5.72 -7.84 -27.85
C GLN A 126 4.94 -6.58 -28.27
N ILE A 127 5.57 -5.40 -28.33
CA ILE A 127 4.93 -4.17 -28.82
C ILE A 127 4.48 -4.41 -30.28
N PRO A 128 3.19 -4.24 -30.62
CA PRO A 128 2.68 -4.52 -31.97
C PRO A 128 3.36 -3.70 -33.08
N PRO A 129 3.41 -4.19 -34.34
CA PRO A 129 4.05 -3.47 -35.45
C PRO A 129 3.56 -2.04 -35.66
N GLU A 130 2.26 -1.78 -35.47
CA GLU A 130 1.65 -0.45 -35.57
C GLU A 130 2.19 0.55 -34.51
N PHE A 131 2.78 0.03 -33.43
CA PHE A 131 3.37 0.78 -32.32
C PHE A 131 4.90 0.62 -32.25
N ALA A 132 5.54 0.10 -33.31
CA ALA A 132 6.96 -0.26 -33.30
C ALA A 132 7.90 0.91 -32.96
N HIS A 133 7.53 2.16 -33.23
CA HIS A 133 8.30 3.35 -32.88
C HIS A 133 8.49 3.52 -31.36
N PHE A 134 7.61 2.95 -30.53
CA PHE A 134 7.78 2.96 -29.08
C PHE A 134 8.82 1.93 -28.59
N ARG A 135 9.29 1.03 -29.45
CA ARG A 135 10.38 0.10 -29.09
C ARG A 135 11.71 0.81 -28.92
N ASP A 136 11.86 2.06 -29.36
CA ASP A 136 13.09 2.84 -29.18
C ASP A 136 13.11 3.64 -27.87
N ILE A 137 12.03 3.59 -27.05
CA ILE A 137 11.98 4.26 -25.75
C ILE A 137 13.05 3.67 -24.81
N ASN A 138 13.82 4.54 -24.17
CA ASN A 138 14.73 4.15 -23.11
C ASN A 138 13.97 3.95 -21.78
N PHE A 139 13.32 2.80 -21.63
CA PHE A 139 12.59 2.46 -20.40
C PHE A 139 13.54 2.38 -19.20
N ASN A 140 13.15 2.98 -18.08
CA ASN A 140 13.92 2.87 -16.83
C ASN A 140 13.83 1.44 -16.28
N PRO A 141 14.95 0.70 -16.16
CA PRO A 141 14.93 -0.67 -15.62
C PRO A 141 14.68 -0.71 -14.12
N ARG A 142 14.90 0.39 -13.39
CA ARG A 142 14.66 0.46 -11.95
C ARG A 142 13.20 0.84 -11.69
N ILE A 143 12.34 -0.16 -11.56
CA ILE A 143 10.90 0.06 -11.33
C ILE A 143 10.66 0.63 -9.93
N SER A 144 11.31 0.07 -8.91
CA SER A 144 11.13 0.52 -7.53
C SER A 144 12.44 0.51 -6.73
N ASN A 145 12.55 1.46 -5.81
CA ASN A 145 13.62 1.57 -4.82
C ASN A 145 13.08 1.73 -3.38
N SER A 146 11.79 1.49 -3.17
CA SER A 146 11.13 1.54 -1.87
C SER A 146 10.26 0.31 -1.66
N ILE A 147 10.04 -0.03 -0.39
CA ILE A 147 9.20 -1.15 -0.01
C ILE A 147 8.37 -0.83 1.23
N THR A 148 7.07 -1.06 1.14
CA THR A 148 6.17 -1.08 2.29
C THR A 148 6.11 -2.49 2.87
N LEU A 149 6.54 -2.64 4.12
CA LEU A 149 6.27 -3.83 4.91
C LEU A 149 4.82 -3.78 5.41
N SER A 150 3.97 -4.64 4.86
CA SER A 150 2.60 -4.84 5.32
C SER A 150 2.61 -5.71 6.57
N THR A 151 2.57 -5.11 7.76
CA THR A 151 2.53 -5.89 9.00
C THR A 151 1.18 -6.58 9.11
N PHE A 152 1.19 -7.91 9.21
CA PHE A 152 -0.03 -8.69 9.40
C PHE A 152 -0.51 -8.57 10.84
N HIS A 153 -1.81 -8.74 11.03
CA HIS A 153 -2.35 -8.87 12.37
C HIS A 153 -1.74 -10.09 13.07
N GLY A 154 -1.29 -9.91 14.30
CA GLY A 154 -0.57 -10.88 15.10
C GLY A 154 0.93 -11.00 14.79
N CYS A 155 1.50 -10.19 13.91
CA CYS A 155 2.93 -10.21 13.62
C CYS A 155 3.73 -9.69 14.84
N PRO A 156 4.63 -10.50 15.45
CA PRO A 156 5.38 -10.08 16.61
C PRO A 156 6.31 -8.88 16.34
N ALA A 157 6.48 -8.02 17.35
CA ALA A 157 7.32 -6.83 17.27
C ALA A 157 8.76 -7.12 16.80
N ASN A 158 9.38 -8.17 17.35
CA ASN A 158 10.72 -8.60 16.98
C ASN A 158 10.80 -9.14 15.53
N GLU A 159 9.72 -9.71 15.00
CA GLU A 159 9.68 -10.17 13.62
C GLU A 159 9.61 -8.98 12.66
N ILE A 160 8.76 -7.99 12.97
CA ILE A 160 8.70 -6.72 12.22
C ILE A 160 10.08 -6.06 12.19
N GLU A 161 10.73 -5.92 13.34
CA GLU A 161 12.05 -5.28 13.43
C GLU A 161 13.08 -6.02 12.57
N ARG A 162 13.18 -7.34 12.68
CA ARG A 162 14.13 -8.15 11.90
C ARG A 162 13.86 -8.11 10.39
N ILE A 163 12.60 -8.02 9.97
CA ILE A 163 12.26 -7.82 8.56
C ILE A 163 12.77 -6.46 8.08
N VAL A 164 12.50 -5.39 8.83
CA VAL A 164 12.94 -4.06 8.41
C VAL A 164 14.47 -3.92 8.44
N GLU A 165 15.15 -4.56 9.40
CA GLU A 165 16.62 -4.66 9.40
C GLU A 165 17.13 -5.34 8.14
N PHE A 166 16.54 -6.47 7.73
CA PHE A 166 16.89 -7.16 6.49
C PHE A 166 16.70 -6.26 5.26
N LEU A 167 15.59 -5.53 5.18
CA LEU A 167 15.28 -4.64 4.05
C LEU A 167 16.27 -3.45 3.99
N LEU A 168 16.50 -2.78 5.13
CA LEU A 168 17.37 -1.61 5.20
C LEU A 168 18.85 -1.95 5.05
N ASP A 169 19.31 -3.06 5.64
CA ASP A 169 20.72 -3.43 5.69
C ASP A 169 21.10 -4.33 4.51
N GLU A 170 20.48 -5.51 4.40
CA GLU A 170 20.89 -6.52 3.41
C GLU A 170 20.41 -6.19 2.00
N LEU A 171 19.15 -5.76 1.83
CA LEU A 171 18.63 -5.33 0.52
C LEU A 171 18.92 -3.87 0.20
N ASN A 172 19.37 -3.09 1.20
CA ASN A 172 19.73 -1.69 1.03
C ASN A 172 18.61 -0.86 0.34
N ILE A 173 17.37 -1.00 0.81
CA ILE A 173 16.18 -0.35 0.20
C ILE A 173 15.49 0.61 1.18
N HIS A 174 14.81 1.65 0.67
CA HIS A 174 13.97 2.51 1.51
C HIS A 174 12.77 1.71 2.03
N THR A 175 12.41 1.85 3.30
CA THR A 175 11.39 0.99 3.92
C THR A 175 10.32 1.80 4.63
N ILE A 176 9.06 1.40 4.46
CA ILE A 176 7.90 1.95 5.15
C ILE A 176 7.25 0.83 5.97
N ILE A 177 6.97 1.06 7.25
CA ILE A 177 6.27 0.09 8.10
C ILE A 177 4.79 0.43 8.12
N LYS A 178 3.94 -0.45 7.58
CA LYS A 178 2.48 -0.25 7.57
C LYS A 178 1.84 -0.80 8.81
N MET A 179 1.41 0.11 9.68
CA MET A 179 0.91 -0.17 11.02
C MET A 179 -0.57 -0.51 11.05
N ASN A 180 -0.99 -1.25 12.08
CA ASN A 180 -2.38 -1.63 12.29
C ASN A 180 -3.14 -0.61 13.16
N PRO A 181 -4.46 -0.43 12.95
CA PRO A 181 -5.27 0.51 13.72
C PRO A 181 -5.47 0.11 15.20
N THR A 182 -5.17 -1.15 15.53
CA THR A 182 -5.21 -1.71 16.90
C THR A 182 -4.31 -0.96 17.88
N LEU A 183 -3.25 -0.29 17.39
CA LEU A 183 -2.35 0.57 18.18
C LEU A 183 -3.07 1.70 18.94
N LEU A 184 -4.29 2.08 18.53
CA LEU A 184 -5.08 3.10 19.22
C LEU A 184 -5.57 2.62 20.61
N GLY A 185 -5.70 1.31 20.79
CA GLY A 185 -6.30 0.69 21.97
C GLY A 185 -7.78 0.38 21.78
N LYS A 186 -8.22 -0.74 22.36
CA LYS A 186 -9.55 -1.31 22.13
C LYS A 186 -10.66 -0.37 22.59
N GLU A 187 -10.53 0.17 23.79
CA GLU A 187 -11.55 1.00 24.42
C GLU A 187 -11.84 2.25 23.57
N THR A 188 -10.77 2.90 23.08
CA THR A 188 -10.90 4.08 22.21
C THR A 188 -11.51 3.71 20.86
N VAL A 189 -11.12 2.58 20.26
CA VAL A 189 -11.70 2.11 19.00
C VAL A 189 -13.19 1.80 19.16
N GLU A 190 -13.58 1.13 20.24
CA GLU A 190 -14.99 0.83 20.55
C GLU A 190 -15.80 2.10 20.76
N TYR A 191 -15.28 3.06 21.54
CA TYR A 191 -15.94 4.36 21.73
C TYR A 191 -16.17 5.09 20.40
N LEU A 192 -15.15 5.14 19.53
CA LEU A 192 -15.28 5.78 18.23
C LEU A 192 -16.29 5.06 17.34
N LEU A 193 -16.25 3.73 17.30
CA LEU A 193 -17.18 2.95 16.48
C LEU A 193 -18.62 3.09 16.97
N TYR A 194 -18.85 2.96 18.27
CA TYR A 194 -20.20 2.80 18.83
C TYR A 194 -20.83 4.13 19.20
N ASP A 195 -20.13 4.94 19.98
CA ASP A 195 -20.71 6.14 20.60
C ASP A 195 -20.58 7.38 19.71
N VAL A 196 -19.55 7.44 18.87
CA VAL A 196 -19.31 8.58 17.96
C VAL A 196 -19.91 8.31 16.57
N LEU A 197 -19.64 7.14 15.99
CA LEU A 197 -20.01 6.83 14.60
C LEU A 197 -21.29 5.98 14.46
N GLY A 198 -21.74 5.31 15.53
CA GLY A 198 -22.98 4.52 15.52
C GLY A 198 -22.90 3.13 14.85
N TYR A 199 -21.70 2.61 14.58
CA TYR A 199 -21.47 1.29 13.97
C TYR A 199 -21.54 0.15 15.01
N HIS A 200 -22.72 -0.06 15.60
CA HIS A 200 -22.90 -1.07 16.66
C HIS A 200 -22.80 -2.52 16.16
N GLU A 201 -22.99 -2.77 14.87
CA GLU A 201 -22.85 -4.08 14.22
C GLU A 201 -21.39 -4.53 14.07
N VAL A 202 -20.46 -3.57 14.06
CA VAL A 202 -19.03 -3.83 13.91
C VAL A 202 -18.47 -4.30 15.25
N LYS A 203 -18.09 -5.56 15.40
CA LYS A 203 -17.55 -6.08 16.68
C LYS A 203 -16.07 -6.33 16.60
N VAL A 204 -15.27 -5.56 17.34
CA VAL A 204 -13.85 -5.86 17.55
C VAL A 204 -13.65 -6.94 18.62
N THR A 205 -12.48 -7.57 18.64
CA THR A 205 -12.13 -8.64 19.61
C THR A 205 -10.95 -8.21 20.46
N LYS A 206 -10.91 -8.62 21.74
CA LYS A 206 -9.76 -8.32 22.61
C LYS A 206 -8.49 -8.99 22.07
N GLU A 207 -8.64 -10.21 21.55
CA GLU A 207 -7.55 -11.03 21.04
C GLU A 207 -6.81 -10.35 19.87
N ALA A 208 -7.52 -9.59 19.02
CA ALA A 208 -6.89 -8.85 17.92
C ALA A 208 -5.97 -7.73 18.41
N PHE A 209 -6.33 -7.05 19.51
CA PHE A 209 -5.53 -5.98 20.09
C PHE A 209 -4.35 -6.52 20.91
N ASP A 210 -4.56 -7.62 21.63
CA ASP A 210 -3.51 -8.24 22.46
C ASP A 210 -2.38 -8.85 21.63
N LYS A 211 -2.69 -9.40 20.45
CA LYS A 211 -1.72 -10.09 19.58
C LYS A 211 -0.93 -9.16 18.68
N ASP A 212 -1.50 -8.00 18.35
CA ASP A 212 -0.87 -7.03 17.47
C ASP A 212 0.31 -6.31 18.15
N LEU A 213 1.10 -5.60 17.35
CA LEU A 213 2.13 -4.69 17.84
C LEU A 213 1.52 -3.69 18.83
N GLN A 214 2.16 -3.53 20.00
CA GLN A 214 1.71 -2.59 21.02
C GLN A 214 2.28 -1.19 20.77
N PHE A 215 1.59 -0.15 21.25
CA PHE A 215 1.92 1.25 20.96
C PHE A 215 3.37 1.62 21.34
N ASP A 216 3.79 1.34 22.58
CA ASP A 216 5.14 1.67 23.04
C ASP A 216 6.22 0.88 22.27
N GLN A 217 5.94 -0.38 21.94
CA GLN A 217 6.82 -1.19 21.10
C GLN A 217 6.97 -0.60 19.69
N ALA A 218 5.90 -0.04 19.12
CA ALA A 218 5.94 0.60 17.81
C ALA A 218 6.84 1.84 17.83
N LEU A 219 6.77 2.66 18.89
CA LEU A 219 7.64 3.84 19.05
C LEU A 219 9.11 3.43 19.14
N ASP A 220 9.39 2.46 20.00
CA ASP A 220 10.71 1.88 20.22
C ASP A 220 11.34 1.34 18.93
N ILE A 221 10.57 0.57 18.16
CA ILE A 221 10.98 0.02 16.86
C ILE A 221 11.25 1.14 15.87
N CYS A 222 10.37 2.14 15.77
CA CYS A 222 10.56 3.27 14.85
C CYS A 222 11.84 4.05 15.17
N HIS A 223 12.15 4.25 16.45
CA HIS A 223 13.38 4.92 16.87
C HIS A 223 14.62 4.10 16.47
N ARG A 224 14.70 2.82 16.86
CA ARG A 224 15.87 1.97 16.55
C ARG A 224 16.10 1.81 15.05
N LEU A 225 15.04 1.55 14.30
CA LEU A 225 15.11 1.41 12.85
C LEU A 225 15.40 2.73 12.15
N GLY A 226 14.94 3.86 12.69
CA GLY A 226 15.28 5.19 12.19
C GLY A 226 16.79 5.45 12.26
N VAL A 227 17.41 5.10 13.40
CA VAL A 227 18.88 5.15 13.56
C VAL A 227 19.58 4.21 12.57
N LEU A 228 19.07 2.99 12.38
CA LEU A 228 19.63 2.06 11.38
C LEU A 228 19.54 2.64 9.96
N ALA A 229 18.37 3.13 9.55
CA ALA A 229 18.16 3.70 8.23
C ALA A 229 19.12 4.86 7.97
N ALA A 230 19.28 5.78 8.94
CA ALA A 230 20.23 6.88 8.84
C ALA A 230 21.68 6.40 8.64
N ARG A 231 22.14 5.40 9.40
CA ARG A 231 23.48 4.80 9.25
C ARG A 231 23.68 4.16 7.88
N LYS A 232 22.64 3.60 7.29
CA LYS A 232 22.67 2.97 5.95
C LYS A 232 22.43 3.97 4.81
N GLY A 233 22.24 5.25 5.09
CA GLY A 233 21.87 6.24 4.08
C GLY A 233 20.51 5.98 3.43
N LYS A 234 19.62 5.28 4.14
CA LYS A 234 18.25 4.97 3.73
C LYS A 234 17.23 5.81 4.48
N LYS A 235 15.99 5.71 4.02
CA LYS A 235 14.84 6.41 4.60
C LYS A 235 13.94 5.35 5.22
N LEU A 236 13.46 5.66 6.42
CA LEU A 236 12.40 4.94 7.09
C LEU A 236 11.16 5.82 7.11
N GLY A 237 10.01 5.23 6.83
CA GLY A 237 8.70 5.85 7.05
C GLY A 237 7.75 4.91 7.75
N VAL A 238 6.58 5.43 8.11
CA VAL A 238 5.47 4.63 8.62
C VAL A 238 4.20 4.91 7.83
N LYS A 239 3.33 3.91 7.72
CA LYS A 239 2.05 4.02 7.00
C LYS A 239 0.88 3.71 7.91
N PHE A 240 -0.10 4.59 7.93
CA PHE A 240 -1.32 4.46 8.72
C PHE A 240 -2.56 4.46 7.84
N SER A 241 -3.35 3.39 7.78
CA SER A 241 -3.13 2.09 8.42
C SER A 241 -3.47 0.95 7.49
N ASN A 242 -3.15 -0.25 7.95
CA ASN A 242 -3.81 -1.47 7.51
C ASN A 242 -5.29 -1.47 7.92
N THR A 243 -6.04 -2.49 7.51
CA THR A 243 -7.44 -2.70 7.90
C THR A 243 -7.63 -2.96 9.39
N LEU A 244 -8.86 -2.81 9.90
CA LEU A 244 -9.22 -3.19 11.28
C LEU A 244 -9.86 -4.58 11.30
N VAL A 245 -9.33 -5.50 12.12
CA VAL A 245 -9.95 -6.83 12.32
C VAL A 245 -11.21 -6.70 13.14
N ILE A 246 -12.28 -7.31 12.64
CA ILE A 246 -13.58 -7.39 13.30
C ILE A 246 -14.17 -8.80 13.14
N ARG A 247 -15.14 -9.15 13.99
CA ARG A 247 -15.96 -10.34 13.78
C ARG A 247 -16.77 -10.19 12.51
N ASN A 248 -16.78 -11.25 11.72
CA ASN A 248 -17.63 -11.32 10.55
C ASN A 248 -19.10 -11.38 10.97
N HIS A 249 -19.90 -10.46 10.44
CA HIS A 249 -21.35 -10.41 10.61
C HIS A 249 -22.09 -10.51 9.27
N ARG A 250 -21.38 -10.82 8.17
CA ARG A 250 -21.94 -11.05 6.84
C ARG A 250 -22.28 -12.52 6.66
N SER A 251 -23.42 -12.79 6.02
CA SER A 251 -23.89 -14.16 5.76
C SER A 251 -23.18 -14.86 4.60
N PHE A 252 -22.46 -14.11 3.76
CA PHE A 252 -21.84 -14.60 2.53
C PHE A 252 -20.32 -14.77 2.62
N PHE A 253 -19.70 -14.33 3.71
CA PHE A 253 -18.30 -14.61 4.00
C PHE A 253 -18.19 -15.85 4.89
N SER A 254 -17.28 -16.76 4.53
CA SER A 254 -17.05 -18.02 5.25
C SER A 254 -16.26 -17.85 6.55
N ASP A 255 -15.45 -16.81 6.64
CA ASP A 255 -14.44 -16.62 7.68
C ASP A 255 -15.05 -16.07 8.97
N GLN A 256 -14.46 -16.39 10.11
CA GLN A 256 -14.93 -15.91 11.42
C GLN A 256 -14.63 -14.41 11.63
N ASP A 257 -13.53 -13.95 11.06
CA ASP A 257 -13.07 -12.58 11.15
C ASP A 257 -13.03 -11.95 9.75
N MET A 258 -13.17 -10.64 9.68
CA MET A 258 -13.04 -9.86 8.44
C MET A 258 -12.33 -8.54 8.69
N TYR A 259 -11.90 -7.89 7.61
CA TYR A 259 -11.03 -6.72 7.62
C TYR A 259 -11.82 -5.48 7.18
N LEU A 260 -12.04 -4.56 8.12
CA LEU A 260 -12.75 -3.30 7.90
C LEU A 260 -11.83 -2.25 7.27
N SER A 261 -12.35 -1.59 6.24
CA SER A 261 -11.78 -0.43 5.55
C SER A 261 -12.87 0.62 5.25
N GLY A 262 -12.48 1.76 4.67
CA GLY A 262 -13.41 2.84 4.33
C GLY A 262 -13.60 3.85 5.46
N ALA A 263 -14.78 4.49 5.51
CA ALA A 263 -15.03 5.67 6.32
C ALA A 263 -14.76 5.52 7.84
N PRO A 264 -15.17 4.42 8.53
CA PRO A 264 -14.89 4.29 9.97
C PRO A 264 -13.40 4.24 10.26
N LEU A 265 -12.63 3.60 9.38
CA LEU A 265 -11.18 3.48 9.51
C LEU A 265 -10.48 4.84 9.41
N HIS A 266 -11.03 5.79 8.65
CA HIS A 266 -10.48 7.15 8.54
C HIS A 266 -10.41 7.84 9.91
N VAL A 267 -11.54 7.86 10.63
CA VAL A 267 -11.66 8.53 11.93
C VAL A 267 -10.79 7.84 12.99
N ILE A 268 -10.79 6.51 13.02
CA ILE A 268 -9.92 5.72 13.91
C ILE A 268 -8.46 6.06 13.65
N THR A 269 -8.05 6.06 12.38
CA THR A 269 -6.65 6.26 12.00
C THR A 269 -6.18 7.69 12.25
N LEU A 270 -7.01 8.70 12.05
CA LEU A 270 -6.67 10.09 12.40
C LEU A 270 -6.45 10.28 13.91
N ASN A 271 -7.27 9.63 14.76
CA ASN A 271 -7.06 9.66 16.21
C ASN A 271 -5.76 8.94 16.62
N LEU A 272 -5.46 7.80 15.99
CA LEU A 272 -4.18 7.11 16.16
C LEU A 272 -3.00 7.98 15.73
N LEU A 273 -3.12 8.65 14.58
CA LEU A 273 -2.06 9.50 14.06
C LEU A 273 -1.79 10.71 14.95
N LYS A 274 -2.83 11.33 15.51
CA LYS A 274 -2.68 12.39 16.50
C LYS A 274 -1.83 11.91 17.69
N LYS A 275 -2.23 10.80 18.32
CA LYS A 275 -1.49 10.18 19.43
C LYS A 275 -0.05 9.81 19.05
N PHE A 276 0.14 9.25 17.84
CA PHE A 276 1.45 8.84 17.36
C PHE A 276 2.36 10.05 17.10
N ARG A 277 1.86 11.11 16.45
CA ARG A 277 2.61 12.35 16.20
C ARG A 277 3.00 13.09 17.47
N GLU A 278 2.13 13.12 18.47
CA GLU A 278 2.45 13.66 19.80
C GLU A 278 3.64 12.93 20.44
N ALA A 279 3.79 11.62 20.18
CA ALA A 279 4.88 10.81 20.72
C ALA A 279 6.18 10.89 19.91
N VAL A 280 6.13 10.92 18.57
CA VAL A 280 7.34 10.83 17.72
C VAL A 280 7.82 12.16 17.14
N GLY A 281 7.04 13.23 17.25
CA GLY A 281 7.36 14.53 16.66
C GLY A 281 7.16 14.60 15.13
N PRO A 282 7.67 15.66 14.47
CA PRO A 282 7.37 15.94 13.06
C PRO A 282 8.27 15.18 12.07
N ASP A 283 9.45 14.71 12.49
CA ASP A 283 10.52 14.33 11.56
C ASP A 283 10.31 12.98 10.86
N LEU A 284 9.61 12.03 11.50
CA LEU A 284 9.38 10.70 10.92
C LEU A 284 8.29 10.76 9.83
N PRO A 285 8.57 10.50 8.55
CA PRO A 285 7.57 10.60 7.49
C PRO A 285 6.38 9.64 7.72
N ILE A 286 5.16 10.15 7.51
CA ILE A 286 3.92 9.37 7.55
C ILE A 286 3.29 9.32 6.18
N SER A 287 2.96 8.13 5.73
CA SER A 287 1.99 7.91 4.66
C SER A 287 0.62 7.49 5.20
N PHE A 288 -0.44 7.75 4.43
CA PHE A 288 -1.82 7.54 4.86
C PHE A 288 -2.63 6.69 3.87
N SER A 289 -3.44 5.76 4.37
CA SER A 289 -4.24 4.81 3.56
C SER A 289 -5.60 4.44 4.13
N ALA A 290 -6.15 5.23 5.05
CA ALA A 290 -7.38 4.89 5.76
C ALA A 290 -8.57 5.73 5.30
N GLY A 291 -9.48 5.12 4.52
CA GLY A 291 -10.75 5.75 4.14
C GLY A 291 -10.62 7.05 3.36
N VAL A 292 -9.57 7.16 2.54
CA VAL A 292 -9.32 8.33 1.70
C VAL A 292 -10.27 8.33 0.50
N GLU A 293 -10.94 9.44 0.29
CA GLU A 293 -11.78 9.73 -0.87
C GLU A 293 -11.49 11.14 -1.38
N GLN A 294 -12.09 11.50 -2.52
CA GLN A 294 -11.84 12.81 -3.15
C GLN A 294 -12.07 13.99 -2.20
N ALA A 295 -13.09 13.90 -1.33
CA ALA A 295 -13.50 14.97 -0.43
C ALA A 295 -12.49 15.22 0.71
N ASN A 296 -11.88 14.17 1.28
CA ASN A 296 -10.98 14.29 2.42
C ASN A 296 -9.48 14.23 2.04
N PHE A 297 -9.15 13.95 0.78
CA PHE A 297 -7.77 13.91 0.29
C PHE A 297 -7.01 15.23 0.54
N PRO A 298 -7.55 16.43 0.25
CA PRO A 298 -6.84 17.69 0.53
C PRO A 298 -6.49 17.87 2.02
N ASP A 299 -7.38 17.45 2.93
CA ASP A 299 -7.16 17.53 4.37
C ASP A 299 -6.11 16.52 4.87
N CYS A 300 -5.99 15.37 4.20
CA CYS A 300 -4.92 14.43 4.49
C CYS A 300 -3.54 15.01 4.09
N VAL A 301 -3.47 15.63 2.90
CA VAL A 301 -2.23 16.23 2.40
C VAL A 301 -1.83 17.45 3.24
N SER A 302 -2.78 18.28 3.65
CA SER A 302 -2.50 19.48 4.46
C SER A 302 -1.96 19.15 5.86
N GLN A 303 -2.23 17.95 6.37
CA GLN A 303 -1.65 17.42 7.60
C GLN A 303 -0.21 16.90 7.45
N GLY A 304 0.37 16.98 6.24
CA GLY A 304 1.74 16.54 5.97
C GLY A 304 1.88 15.04 5.71
N PHE A 305 0.78 14.33 5.43
CA PHE A 305 0.86 12.92 5.06
C PHE A 305 1.36 12.77 3.63
N VAL A 306 2.46 12.05 3.45
CA VAL A 306 3.10 11.83 2.15
C VAL A 306 3.71 10.42 2.09
N PRO A 307 3.30 9.59 1.13
CA PRO A 307 2.13 9.72 0.25
C PRO A 307 0.78 9.48 0.93
N VAL A 308 -0.30 9.95 0.29
CA VAL A 308 -1.68 9.55 0.59
C VAL A 308 -2.17 8.58 -0.49
N THR A 309 -2.77 7.46 -0.09
CA THR A 309 -3.24 6.38 -0.98
C THR A 309 -4.70 6.01 -0.69
N THR A 310 -5.41 5.53 -1.70
CA THR A 310 -6.82 5.09 -1.59
C THR A 310 -7.00 3.69 -2.21
N CYS A 311 -8.02 2.96 -1.74
CA CYS A 311 -8.35 1.61 -2.21
C CYS A 311 -9.87 1.36 -2.21
N THR A 312 -10.51 1.40 -1.02
CA THR A 312 -11.95 1.11 -0.87
C THR A 312 -12.81 2.02 -1.74
N ASP A 313 -12.44 3.30 -1.85
CA ASP A 313 -13.21 4.25 -2.65
C ASP A 313 -13.23 3.85 -4.13
N LEU A 314 -12.10 3.42 -4.66
CA LEU A 314 -11.96 2.97 -6.05
C LEU A 314 -12.65 1.63 -6.34
N LEU A 315 -13.07 0.87 -5.31
CA LEU A 315 -13.83 -0.39 -5.49
C LEU A 315 -15.34 -0.12 -5.65
N ARG A 316 -15.78 1.11 -5.36
CA ARG A 316 -17.19 1.52 -5.47
C ARG A 316 -17.53 1.90 -6.91
N PRO A 317 -18.84 2.02 -7.25
CA PRO A 317 -19.28 2.53 -8.55
C PRO A 317 -18.57 3.84 -8.94
N GLY A 318 -18.09 3.89 -10.18
CA GLY A 318 -17.23 4.95 -10.71
C GLY A 318 -15.74 4.56 -10.81
N GLY A 319 -15.28 3.59 -10.01
CA GLY A 319 -13.93 3.03 -10.12
C GLY A 319 -12.83 4.11 -10.06
N TYR A 320 -11.87 4.04 -10.98
CA TYR A 320 -10.80 5.05 -11.12
C TYR A 320 -11.31 6.46 -11.43
N GLY A 321 -12.51 6.62 -12.00
CA GLY A 321 -13.12 7.93 -12.25
C GLY A 321 -13.49 8.71 -10.97
N ARG A 322 -13.41 8.06 -9.80
CA ARG A 322 -13.56 8.71 -8.49
C ARG A 322 -12.32 9.45 -8.02
N LEU A 323 -11.15 9.14 -8.61
CA LEU A 323 -9.95 9.94 -8.36
C LEU A 323 -10.17 11.34 -8.95
N PRO A 324 -9.62 12.39 -8.30
CA PRO A 324 -9.67 13.71 -8.89
C PRO A 324 -8.90 13.65 -10.21
N GLY A 325 -9.61 13.76 -11.33
CA GLY A 325 -9.04 13.98 -12.67
C GLY A 325 -8.35 15.34 -12.69
N VAL A 326 -7.17 15.40 -12.06
CA VAL A 326 -6.26 16.53 -11.84
C VAL A 326 -6.95 17.89 -11.63
N ARG A 327 -7.08 18.31 -10.37
CA ARG A 327 -7.31 19.72 -10.00
C ARG A 327 -6.48 20.23 -8.82
N ILE A 328 -5.43 19.53 -8.40
CA ILE A 328 -4.56 20.02 -7.33
C ILE A 328 -3.11 20.00 -7.81
N ILE A 329 -2.73 21.10 -8.44
CA ILE A 329 -1.35 21.59 -8.37
C ILE A 329 -1.16 21.99 -6.91
N LEU A 330 -0.46 21.17 -6.13
CA LEU A 330 0.28 21.70 -4.98
C LEU A 330 1.75 21.59 -5.33
N MET A 331 2.29 22.69 -5.86
CA MET A 331 3.73 22.94 -5.74
C MET A 331 4.01 23.04 -4.24
N ILE A 332 4.64 22.02 -3.68
CA ILE A 332 5.42 22.18 -2.46
C ILE A 332 6.87 22.19 -2.93
N LEU A 333 7.50 23.36 -2.79
CA LEU A 333 8.92 23.64 -3.04
C LEU A 333 9.81 22.81 -2.11
#